data_AF-A0AAV4I989-F1
#
_entry.id   AF-A0AAV4I989-F1
#
_cell.length_a   1.000
_cell.length_b   1.000
_cell.length_c   1.000
_cell.angle_alpha   90.00
_cell.angle_beta   90.00
_cell.angle_gamma   90.00
#
_symmetry.space_group_name_H-M   'P 1'
#
loop_
_entity.id
_entity.type
_entity.pdbx_description
1 polymer ?
#
loop_
_entity_poly.entity_id
_entity_poly.type
_entity_poly.pdbx_seq_one_letter_code
_entity_poly.pdbx_strand_id
1 'polypeptide(L)'
;MDRRGSPRCLEKGILSSFLRKEIYLSVTTETWRTNQRIESELRGFEGRCLRRILGIRWEHRVTNKEISERTGIRPIVEEVKKRRWRWLGHVLRMSKSRHPLIALTWNPQGARKKGRPQGTWRRSVESEREESGKTWNELNWLAQDRCD
;
A
#
# COMPACT_ATOMS: atom_id res chain seq x y z
N MET A 1 -1.19 -44.43 16.24
CA MET A 1 -1.13 -43.61 17.46
C MET A 1 -0.93 -42.16 17.04
N ASP A 2 -1.91 -41.35 17.39
CA ASP A 2 -2.11 -39.96 17.00
C ASP A 2 -1.20 -39.04 17.84
N ARG A 3 -0.44 -38.14 17.21
CA ARG A 3 0.21 -36.99 17.87
C ARG A 3 -0.13 -35.71 17.11
N ARG A 4 -1.41 -35.31 17.15
CA ARG A 4 -1.86 -33.94 16.93
C ARG A 4 -1.27 -33.00 17.99
N GLY A 5 -0.02 -32.63 17.84
CA GLY A 5 0.57 -31.45 18.46
C GLY A 5 0.15 -30.20 17.69
N SER A 6 -1.03 -29.65 18.03
CA SER A 6 -1.53 -28.39 17.48
C SER A 6 -0.55 -27.23 17.81
N PRO A 7 -0.03 -26.47 16.83
CA PRO A 7 0.90 -25.38 17.07
C PRO A 7 0.16 -24.10 17.49
N ARG A 8 -0.50 -24.13 18.66
CA ARG A 8 -1.24 -22.99 19.22
C ARG A 8 -0.37 -21.76 19.53
N CYS A 9 0.95 -21.90 19.54
CA CYS A 9 1.88 -20.79 19.81
C CYS A 9 2.23 -19.97 18.55
N LEU A 10 2.22 -20.57 17.36
CA LEU A 10 2.50 -19.87 16.10
C LEU A 10 1.26 -19.12 15.58
N GLU A 11 0.07 -19.66 15.83
CA GLU A 11 -1.20 -19.04 15.42
C GLU A 11 -1.45 -17.72 16.15
N LYS A 12 -1.13 -17.60 17.45
CA LYS A 12 -1.34 -16.36 18.21
C LYS A 12 -0.46 -15.19 17.73
N GLY A 13 0.78 -15.47 17.30
CA GLY A 13 1.68 -14.46 16.71
C GLY A 13 1.29 -14.09 15.27
N ILE A 14 0.87 -15.08 14.49
CA ILE A 14 0.42 -14.87 13.10
C ILE A 14 -0.91 -14.13 13.08
N LEU A 15 -1.87 -14.44 13.96
CA LEU A 15 -3.16 -13.74 14.09
C LEU A 15 -3.01 -12.34 14.69
N SER A 16 -2.13 -12.14 15.68
CA SER A 16 -1.80 -10.81 16.21
C SER A 16 -1.16 -9.90 15.15
N SER A 17 -0.26 -10.44 14.33
CA SER A 17 0.33 -9.72 13.20
C SER A 17 -0.63 -9.57 12.01
N PHE A 18 -1.56 -10.50 11.81
CA PHE A 18 -2.64 -10.41 10.82
C PHE A 18 -3.64 -9.31 11.18
N LEU A 19 -4.15 -9.30 12.41
CA LEU A 19 -5.16 -8.36 12.87
C LEU A 19 -4.60 -6.94 13.03
N ARG A 20 -3.34 -6.79 13.49
CA ARG A 20 -2.67 -5.47 13.44
C ARG A 20 -2.42 -5.00 12.02
N LYS A 21 -2.09 -5.90 11.07
CA LYS A 21 -1.90 -5.50 9.67
C LYS A 21 -3.21 -5.19 8.97
N GLU A 22 -4.28 -5.96 9.14
CA GLU A 22 -5.57 -5.71 8.49
C GLU A 22 -6.27 -4.44 8.98
N ILE A 23 -6.32 -4.22 10.31
CA ILE A 23 -6.94 -3.01 10.89
C ILE A 23 -6.12 -1.75 10.53
N TYR A 24 -4.80 -1.86 10.41
CA TYR A 24 -3.92 -0.78 9.97
C TYR A 24 -3.99 -0.60 8.43
N LEU A 25 -4.21 -1.65 7.65
CA LEU A 25 -4.29 -1.62 6.17
C LEU A 25 -5.54 -0.89 5.64
N SER A 26 -6.66 -0.86 6.36
CA SER A 26 -7.89 -0.20 5.87
C SER A 26 -7.91 1.31 6.13
N VAL A 27 -7.58 1.77 7.33
CA VAL A 27 -7.74 3.18 7.73
C VAL A 27 -6.49 4.02 7.46
N THR A 28 -5.31 3.41 7.38
CA THR A 28 -4.05 4.17 7.36
C THR A 28 -3.25 4.03 6.05
N THR A 29 -3.61 3.12 5.14
CA THR A 29 -2.92 2.98 3.83
C THR A 29 -2.93 4.25 2.98
N GLU A 30 -3.95 5.08 3.11
CA GLU A 30 -4.10 6.34 2.38
C GLU A 30 -3.02 7.36 2.75
N THR A 31 -2.55 7.34 4.01
CA THR A 31 -1.62 8.33 4.58
C THR A 31 -0.22 7.77 4.84
N TRP A 32 0.03 6.49 4.54
CA TRP A 32 1.35 5.90 4.71
C TRP A 32 2.33 6.32 3.65
N ARG A 33 3.55 6.56 4.11
CA ARG A 33 4.72 6.56 3.25
C ARG A 33 4.91 5.17 2.64
N THR A 34 4.83 5.08 1.32
CA THR A 34 5.32 3.92 0.58
C THR A 34 6.84 4.01 0.41
N ASN A 35 7.54 2.96 0.78
CA ASN A 35 8.95 2.76 0.51
C ASN A 35 9.09 1.37 -0.13
N GLN A 36 10.10 1.17 -1.00
CA GLN A 36 10.36 -0.10 -1.66
C GLN A 36 10.43 -1.28 -0.66
N ARG A 37 10.96 -1.04 0.54
CA ARG A 37 10.96 -2.04 1.63
C ARG A 37 9.54 -2.47 2.03
N ILE A 38 8.64 -1.52 2.25
CA ILE A 38 7.25 -1.80 2.65
C ILE A 38 6.52 -2.52 1.52
N GLU A 39 6.73 -2.10 0.28
CA GLU A 39 6.15 -2.77 -0.89
C GLU A 39 6.63 -4.21 -1.02
N SER A 40 7.93 -4.47 -0.81
CA SER A 40 8.49 -5.82 -0.82
C SER A 40 7.91 -6.69 0.30
N GLU A 41 7.77 -6.13 1.52
CA GLU A 41 7.15 -6.84 2.65
C GLU A 41 5.68 -7.17 2.37
N LEU A 42 4.93 -6.28 1.71
CA LEU A 42 3.54 -6.50 1.30
C LEU A 42 3.43 -7.58 0.22
N ARG A 43 4.27 -7.54 -0.83
CA ARG A 43 4.31 -8.58 -1.87
C ARG A 43 4.67 -9.95 -1.28
N GLY A 44 5.63 -9.99 -0.37
CA GLY A 44 6.01 -11.21 0.34
C GLY A 44 4.88 -11.75 1.22
N PHE A 45 4.11 -10.87 1.86
CA PHE A 45 2.93 -11.27 2.63
C PHE A 45 1.83 -11.85 1.75
N GLU A 46 1.44 -11.15 0.70
CA GLU A 46 0.45 -11.59 -0.30
C GLU A 46 0.82 -12.96 -0.86
N GLY A 47 2.07 -13.14 -1.32
CA GLY A 47 2.53 -14.42 -1.84
C GLY A 47 2.46 -15.56 -0.81
N ARG A 48 2.78 -15.31 0.47
CA ARG A 48 2.63 -16.32 1.54
C ARG A 48 1.17 -16.69 1.78
N CYS A 49 0.28 -15.70 1.79
CA CYS A 49 -1.16 -15.92 1.96
C CYS A 49 -1.74 -16.74 0.80
N LEU A 50 -1.46 -16.36 -0.44
CA LEU A 50 -1.97 -17.05 -1.63
C LEU A 50 -1.46 -18.49 -1.70
N ARG A 51 -0.17 -18.73 -1.41
CA ARG A 51 0.38 -20.11 -1.34
C ARG A 51 -0.31 -20.96 -0.30
N ARG A 52 -0.67 -20.38 0.86
CA ARG A 52 -1.38 -21.10 1.92
C ARG A 52 -2.82 -21.41 1.51
N ILE A 53 -3.55 -20.47 0.90
CA ILE A 53 -4.92 -20.68 0.43
C ILE A 53 -4.97 -21.75 -0.66
N LEU A 54 -4.03 -21.71 -1.60
CA LEU A 54 -3.94 -22.67 -2.71
C LEU A 54 -3.28 -24.01 -2.33
N GLY A 55 -2.83 -24.18 -1.08
CA GLY A 55 -2.15 -25.40 -0.64
C GLY A 55 -0.82 -25.69 -1.34
N ILE A 56 -0.13 -24.66 -1.86
CA ILE A 56 1.11 -24.82 -2.61
C ILE A 56 2.28 -25.07 -1.65
N ARG A 57 2.88 -26.26 -1.76
CA ARG A 57 4.09 -26.64 -1.03
C ARG A 57 5.34 -26.21 -1.81
N TRP A 58 6.47 -26.15 -1.12
CA TRP A 58 7.76 -25.76 -1.72
C TRP A 58 8.20 -26.72 -2.84
N GLU A 59 7.79 -27.99 -2.76
CA GLU A 59 8.07 -29.06 -3.73
C GLU A 59 7.48 -28.78 -5.11
N HIS A 60 6.36 -28.06 -5.17
CA HIS A 60 5.65 -27.80 -6.43
C HIS A 60 6.37 -26.79 -7.33
N ARG A 61 7.45 -26.12 -6.86
CA ARG A 61 8.27 -25.14 -7.59
C ARG A 61 7.48 -24.07 -8.38
N VAL A 62 6.27 -23.75 -7.92
CA VAL A 62 5.38 -22.77 -8.55
C VAL A 62 5.95 -21.36 -8.39
N THR A 63 6.00 -20.62 -9.50
CA THR A 63 6.49 -19.23 -9.49
C THR A 63 5.43 -18.28 -8.95
N ASN A 64 5.85 -17.11 -8.44
CA ASN A 64 4.89 -16.09 -7.98
C ASN A 64 4.04 -15.52 -9.13
N LYS A 65 4.59 -15.49 -10.36
CA LYS A 65 3.86 -15.07 -11.57
C LYS A 65 2.69 -16.01 -11.85
N GLU A 66 2.93 -17.31 -11.80
CA GLU A 66 1.91 -18.33 -12.01
C GLU A 66 0.82 -18.31 -10.92
N ILE A 67 1.19 -18.03 -9.66
CA ILE A 67 0.21 -17.83 -8.58
C ILE A 67 -0.67 -16.60 -8.86
N SER A 68 -0.08 -15.52 -9.36
CA SER A 68 -0.81 -14.31 -9.74
C SER A 68 -1.77 -14.56 -10.90
N GLU A 69 -1.34 -15.29 -11.93
CA GLU A 69 -2.15 -15.65 -13.09
C GLU A 69 -3.33 -16.54 -12.72
N ARG A 70 -3.11 -17.55 -11.87
CA ARG A 70 -4.18 -18.46 -11.40
C ARG A 70 -5.24 -17.78 -10.56
N THR A 71 -4.85 -16.80 -9.75
CA THR A 71 -5.76 -16.13 -8.83
C THR A 71 -6.47 -14.96 -9.49
N GLY A 72 -5.87 -14.34 -10.51
CA GLY A 72 -6.40 -13.14 -11.16
C GLY A 72 -6.52 -11.94 -10.19
N ILE A 73 -5.89 -12.03 -9.01
CA ILE A 73 -5.98 -10.99 -7.98
C ILE A 73 -5.01 -9.85 -8.34
N ARG A 74 -5.51 -8.61 -8.25
CA ARG A 74 -4.66 -7.43 -8.39
C ARG A 74 -3.66 -7.37 -7.23
N PRO A 75 -2.36 -7.14 -7.49
CA PRO A 75 -1.36 -7.04 -6.44
C PRO A 75 -1.75 -6.02 -5.36
N ILE A 76 -1.56 -6.38 -4.10
CA ILE A 76 -1.89 -5.54 -2.94
C ILE A 76 -1.26 -4.13 -3.03
N VAL A 77 -0.05 -4.03 -3.61
CA VAL A 77 0.65 -2.75 -3.78
C VAL A 77 -0.11 -1.82 -4.73
N GLU A 78 -0.70 -2.36 -5.80
CA GLU A 78 -1.48 -1.58 -6.75
C GLU A 78 -2.80 -1.10 -6.13
N GLU A 79 -3.44 -1.94 -5.32
CA GLU A 79 -4.66 -1.55 -4.59
C GLU A 79 -4.36 -0.44 -3.56
N VAL A 80 -3.22 -0.51 -2.86
CA VAL A 80 -2.77 0.55 -1.96
C VAL A 80 -2.49 1.85 -2.71
N LYS A 81 -1.78 1.79 -3.84
CA LYS A 81 -1.56 2.96 -4.72
C LYS A 81 -2.90 3.55 -5.17
N LYS A 82 -3.82 2.72 -5.66
CA LYS A 82 -5.15 3.12 -6.12
C LYS A 82 -5.95 3.85 -5.04
N ARG A 83 -5.97 3.32 -3.81
CA ARG A 83 -6.66 3.97 -2.68
C ARG A 83 -6.04 5.33 -2.34
N ARG A 84 -4.72 5.42 -2.31
CA ARG A 84 -4.00 6.69 -2.11
C ARG A 84 -4.35 7.72 -3.18
N TRP A 85 -4.38 7.32 -4.45
CA TRP A 85 -4.80 8.20 -5.55
C TRP A 85 -6.26 8.65 -5.41
N ARG A 86 -7.15 7.76 -4.96
CA ARG A 86 -8.55 8.08 -4.68
C ARG A 86 -8.68 9.12 -3.57
N TRP A 87 -7.91 8.96 -2.49
CA TRP A 87 -7.84 9.91 -1.38
C TRP A 87 -7.25 11.26 -1.82
N LEU A 88 -6.16 11.25 -2.59
CA LEU A 88 -5.56 12.46 -3.13
C LEU A 88 -6.56 13.24 -3.99
N GLY A 89 -7.26 12.55 -4.90
CA GLY A 89 -8.32 13.19 -5.69
C GLY A 89 -9.45 13.75 -4.82
N HIS A 90 -9.82 13.06 -3.74
CA HIS A 90 -10.80 13.59 -2.78
C HIS A 90 -10.30 14.86 -2.09
N VAL A 91 -9.05 14.90 -1.65
CA VAL A 91 -8.43 16.10 -1.04
C VAL A 91 -8.33 17.24 -2.04
N LEU A 92 -7.93 16.99 -3.29
CA LEU A 92 -7.81 18.01 -4.33
C LEU A 92 -9.17 18.66 -4.68
N ARG A 93 -10.29 17.92 -4.55
CA ARG A 93 -11.64 18.45 -4.73
C ARG A 93 -12.17 19.24 -3.52
N MET A 94 -11.51 19.18 -2.36
CA MET A 94 -11.97 19.92 -1.18
C MET A 94 -11.83 21.43 -1.38
N SER A 95 -12.64 22.21 -0.66
CA SER A 95 -12.49 23.67 -0.65
C SER A 95 -11.12 24.07 -0.11
N LYS A 96 -10.57 25.18 -0.62
CA LYS A 96 -9.23 25.67 -0.25
C LYS A 96 -9.05 25.99 1.23
N SER A 97 -10.16 26.21 1.95
CA SER A 97 -10.21 26.43 3.39
C SER A 97 -10.05 25.17 4.24
N ARG A 98 -10.11 23.98 3.67
CA ARG A 98 -10.07 22.72 4.42
C ARG A 98 -8.63 22.35 4.79
N HIS A 99 -8.42 22.00 6.06
CA HIS A 99 -7.13 21.60 6.60
C HIS A 99 -6.35 20.55 5.78
N PRO A 100 -6.98 19.49 5.21
CA PRO A 100 -6.24 18.49 4.44
C PRO A 100 -5.59 19.06 3.17
N LEU A 101 -6.27 19.98 2.47
CA LEU A 101 -5.71 20.62 1.28
C LEU A 101 -4.59 21.59 1.68
N ILE A 102 -4.79 22.35 2.75
CA ILE A 102 -3.76 23.24 3.30
C ILE A 102 -2.51 22.43 3.67
N ALA A 103 -2.66 21.33 4.40
CA ALA A 103 -1.55 20.44 4.75
C ALA A 103 -0.85 19.83 3.52
N LEU A 104 -1.61 19.53 2.46
CA LEU A 104 -1.08 19.05 1.19
C LEU A 104 -0.29 20.14 0.45
N THR A 105 -0.67 21.41 0.51
CA THR A 105 0.05 22.51 -0.16
C THR A 105 1.16 23.09 0.72
N TRP A 106 1.08 22.91 2.03
CA TRP A 106 2.00 23.52 2.97
C TRP A 106 3.43 22.96 2.85
N ASN A 107 4.40 23.87 2.74
CA ASN A 107 5.82 23.57 2.72
C ASN A 107 6.43 24.02 4.06
N PRO A 108 6.83 23.08 4.95
CA PRO A 108 7.43 23.45 6.22
C PRO A 108 8.77 24.16 5.99
N GLN A 109 8.94 25.32 6.65
CA GLN A 109 10.19 26.08 6.59
C GLN A 109 11.28 25.35 7.38
N GLY A 110 12.51 25.34 6.85
CA GLY A 110 13.69 24.76 7.50
C GLY A 110 14.39 23.67 6.68
N ALA A 111 15.64 23.38 7.05
CA ALA A 111 16.46 22.36 6.40
C ALA A 111 16.28 20.98 7.07
N ARG A 112 16.27 19.92 6.25
CA ARG A 112 16.28 18.55 6.78
C ARG A 112 17.70 18.18 7.23
N LYS A 113 17.81 17.29 8.21
CA LYS A 113 19.10 16.74 8.65
C LYS A 113 19.86 16.17 7.44
N LYS A 114 21.15 16.50 7.34
CA LYS A 114 22.07 15.96 6.32
C LYS A 114 22.21 14.44 6.48
N GLY A 115 22.43 13.72 5.38
CA GLY A 115 22.58 12.26 5.35
C GLY A 115 21.46 11.57 4.58
N ARG A 116 20.85 10.54 5.16
CA ARG A 116 19.74 9.77 4.58
C ARG A 116 18.40 10.18 5.22
N PRO A 117 17.82 11.35 4.86
CA PRO A 117 16.54 11.76 5.38
C PRO A 117 15.47 10.74 4.97
N GLN A 118 14.60 10.40 5.92
CA GLN A 118 13.45 9.55 5.64
C GLN A 118 12.57 10.21 4.56
N GLY A 119 12.12 9.41 3.60
CA GLY A 119 11.10 9.80 2.64
C GLY A 119 9.81 10.21 3.33
N THR A 120 9.05 11.07 2.68
CA THR A 120 7.74 11.55 3.14
C THR A 120 6.66 10.96 2.27
N TRP A 121 5.42 10.96 2.78
CA TRP A 121 4.24 10.66 1.96
C TRP A 121 4.22 11.48 0.66
N ARG A 122 4.54 12.78 0.74
CA ARG A 122 4.65 13.67 -0.43
C ARG A 122 5.63 13.13 -1.48
N ARG A 123 6.82 12.63 -1.08
CA ARG A 123 7.80 12.07 -2.03
C ARG A 123 7.34 10.74 -2.62
N SER A 124 6.61 9.93 -1.85
CA SER A 124 6.01 8.70 -2.37
C SER A 124 4.98 9.02 -3.46
N VAL A 125 4.09 9.99 -3.21
CA VAL A 125 3.10 10.44 -4.21
C VAL A 125 3.75 11.11 -5.41
N GLU A 126 4.79 11.91 -5.20
CA GLU A 126 5.52 12.56 -6.30
C GLU A 126 6.22 11.51 -7.19
N SER A 127 6.87 10.51 -6.58
CA SER A 127 7.48 9.39 -7.31
C SER A 127 6.42 8.58 -8.08
N GLU A 128 5.26 8.31 -7.47
CA GLU A 128 4.17 7.63 -8.15
C GLU A 128 3.56 8.49 -9.28
N ARG A 129 3.54 9.82 -9.11
CA ARG A 129 3.12 10.75 -10.15
C ARG A 129 4.08 10.72 -11.32
N GLU A 130 5.38 10.77 -11.06
CA GLU A 130 6.44 10.68 -12.06
C GLU A 130 6.36 9.35 -12.82
N GLU A 131 6.16 8.22 -12.13
CA GLU A 131 5.90 6.91 -12.73
C GLU A 131 4.67 6.94 -13.67
N SER A 132 3.65 7.71 -13.32
CA SER A 132 2.42 7.85 -14.13
C SER A 132 2.55 8.84 -15.29
N GLY A 133 3.63 9.64 -15.35
CA GLY A 133 3.87 10.64 -16.39
C GLY A 133 2.94 11.85 -16.37
N LYS A 134 2.18 12.07 -15.27
CA LYS A 134 1.16 13.13 -15.17
C LYS A 134 1.68 14.36 -14.44
N THR A 135 1.18 15.53 -14.81
CA THR A 135 1.40 16.80 -14.09
C THR A 135 0.37 16.99 -12.98
N TRP A 136 0.66 17.87 -12.00
CA TRP A 136 -0.31 18.23 -10.95
C TRP A 136 -1.59 18.88 -11.53
N ASN A 137 -1.48 19.62 -12.63
CA ASN A 137 -2.62 20.24 -13.29
C ASN A 137 -3.54 19.19 -13.92
N GLU A 138 -2.97 18.23 -14.65
CA GLU A 138 -3.72 17.11 -15.22
C GLU A 138 -4.36 16.25 -14.13
N LEU A 139 -3.66 16.00 -13.01
CA LEU A 139 -4.24 15.29 -11.87
C LEU A 139 -5.42 16.04 -11.26
N ASN A 140 -5.32 17.36 -11.13
CA ASN A 140 -6.40 18.18 -10.60
C ASN A 140 -7.62 18.17 -11.54
N TRP A 141 -7.38 18.25 -12.85
CA TRP A 141 -8.42 18.13 -13.87
C TRP A 141 -9.08 16.74 -13.85
N LEU A 142 -8.29 15.66 -13.88
CA LEU A 142 -8.78 14.27 -13.77
C LEU A 142 -9.51 13.99 -12.44
N ALA A 143 -9.14 14.70 -11.37
CA ALA A 143 -9.84 14.58 -10.11
C ALA A 143 -11.21 15.26 -10.14
N GLN A 144 -11.39 16.31 -10.94
CA GLN A 144 -12.64 17.06 -11.09
C GLN A 144 -13.59 16.42 -12.11
N ASP A 145 -13.04 15.88 -13.21
CA ASP A 145 -13.80 15.17 -14.23
C ASP A 145 -14.19 13.77 -13.77
N ARG A 146 -15.32 13.69 -13.08
CA ARG A 146 -16.21 12.52 -13.15
C ARG A 146 -17.43 12.94 -13.96
N CYS A 147 -17.44 12.56 -15.24
CA CYS A 147 -18.71 12.33 -15.91
C CYS A 147 -19.31 11.08 -15.25
N ASP A 148 -20.23 11.28 -14.30
CA ASP A 148 -21.21 10.25 -13.93
C ASP A 148 -22.22 10.07 -15.07
#